data_AF-A0A2V5JJI0-F1
#
_entry.id   AF-A0A2V5JJI0-F1
#
_cell.length_a   1.000
_cell.length_b   1.000
_cell.length_c   1.000
_cell.angle_alpha   90.00
_cell.angle_beta   90.00
_cell.angle_gamma   90.00
#
_symmetry.space_group_name_H-M   'P 1'
#
loop_
_entity.id
_entity.type
_entity.pdbx_description
1 polymer ?
#
loop_
_entity_poly.entity_id
_entity_poly.type
_entity_poly.pdbx_seq_one_letter_code
_entity_poly.pdbx_strand_id
1 'polypeptide(L)'
;MPDGFIPVDAVRCVPDTKGAVVSEERLSGDYAPLLKALAIPSERGGEMNCLDYADTPLELWLINAQGQAINVTWPTDNCEHLMPATATALEALSVRESKLITATGGAS
;
A
#
# COMPACT_ATOMS: atom_id res chain seq x y z
N MET A 1 2.31 -12.69 -1.91
CA MET A 1 1.19 -13.08 -1.02
C MET A 1 1.49 -14.46 -0.45
N PRO A 2 1.32 -14.70 0.86
CA PRO A 2 1.39 -16.06 1.39
C PRO A 2 0.27 -16.94 0.80
N ASP A 3 0.57 -18.21 0.57
CA ASP A 3 -0.41 -19.17 0.08
C ASP A 3 -1.61 -19.27 1.04
N GLY A 4 -2.82 -19.26 0.47
CA GLY A 4 -4.06 -19.31 1.25
C GLY A 4 -4.42 -18.01 1.98
N PHE A 5 -3.66 -16.93 1.82
CA PHE A 5 -4.03 -15.63 2.40
C PHE A 5 -5.15 -14.97 1.58
N ILE A 6 -6.34 -14.87 2.17
CA ILE A 6 -7.50 -14.20 1.58
C ILE A 6 -7.79 -12.94 2.41
N PRO A 7 -7.56 -11.72 1.87
CA PRO A 7 -7.85 -10.50 2.61
C PRO A 7 -9.35 -10.28 2.73
N VAL A 8 -9.76 -9.79 3.88
CA VAL A 8 -11.12 -9.34 4.18
C VAL A 8 -11.17 -7.89 4.65
N ASP A 9 -10.00 -7.29 4.94
CA ASP A 9 -9.86 -5.87 5.25
C ASP A 9 -8.54 -5.35 4.64
N ALA A 10 -8.49 -4.05 4.38
CA ALA A 10 -7.31 -3.35 3.90
C ALA A 10 -7.18 -2.03 4.64
N VAL A 11 -5.96 -1.73 5.10
CA VAL A 11 -5.66 -0.52 5.85
C VAL A 11 -4.57 0.25 5.13
N ARG A 12 -4.79 1.53 4.84
CA ARG A 12 -3.72 2.43 4.38
C ARG A 12 -3.44 3.49 5.42
N CYS A 13 -2.17 3.83 5.60
CA CYS A 13 -1.74 4.93 6.44
C CYS A 13 -1.41 6.13 5.57
N VAL A 14 -2.09 7.25 5.80
CA VAL A 14 -1.88 8.51 5.08
C VAL A 14 -1.27 9.54 6.05
N PRO A 15 0.02 9.89 5.90
CA PRO A 15 0.63 10.93 6.72
C PRO A 15 0.04 12.30 6.37
N ASP A 16 -0.09 13.18 7.37
CA ASP A 16 -0.34 14.60 7.14
C ASP A 16 0.88 15.27 6.51
N THR A 17 0.72 16.50 6.03
CA THR A 17 1.80 17.24 5.33
C THR A 17 3.03 17.50 6.19
N LYS A 18 2.94 17.29 7.50
CA LYS A 18 4.03 17.49 8.47
C LYS A 18 4.58 16.16 9.01
N GLY A 19 3.98 15.02 8.66
CA GLY A 19 4.30 13.70 9.22
C GLY A 19 4.00 13.53 10.71
N ALA A 20 3.28 14.46 11.34
CA ALA A 20 3.01 14.45 12.78
C ALA A 20 1.76 13.62 13.13
N VAL A 21 0.84 13.50 12.18
CA VAL A 21 -0.40 12.75 12.31
C VAL A 21 -0.52 11.80 11.13
N VAL A 22 -0.90 10.55 11.41
CA VAL A 22 -1.20 9.54 10.39
C VAL A 22 -2.69 9.21 10.45
N SER A 23 -3.37 9.31 9.31
CA SER A 23 -4.72 8.78 9.15
C SER A 23 -4.63 7.28 8.82
N GLU A 24 -5.02 6.43 9.75
CA GLU A 24 -5.27 5.01 9.49
C GLU A 24 -6.65 4.87 8.86
N GLU A 25 -6.70 4.49 7.59
CA GLU A 25 -7.93 4.37 6.83
C GLU A 25 -8.23 2.91 6.52
N ARG A 26 -9.37 2.41 7.02
CA ARG A 26 -9.90 1.10 6.64
C ARG A 26 -10.69 1.23 5.35
N LEU A 27 -10.34 0.39 4.39
CA LEU A 27 -10.87 0.42 3.03
C LEU A 27 -11.89 -0.70 2.84
N SER A 28 -12.86 -0.46 1.98
CA SER A 28 -13.92 -1.41 1.63
C SER A 28 -14.20 -1.37 0.12
N GLY A 29 -14.71 -2.48 -0.41
CA GLY A 29 -15.00 -2.65 -1.82
C GLY A 29 -14.56 -4.01 -2.34
N ASP A 30 -14.47 -4.14 -3.66
CA ASP A 30 -13.88 -5.31 -4.29
C ASP A 30 -12.36 -5.22 -4.27
N TYR A 31 -11.69 -6.09 -3.51
CA TYR A 31 -10.24 -6.15 -3.44
C TYR A 31 -9.60 -6.90 -4.62
N ALA A 32 -10.37 -7.59 -5.47
CA ALA A 32 -9.81 -8.40 -6.55
C ALA A 32 -8.89 -7.61 -7.52
N PRO A 33 -9.22 -6.36 -7.93
CA PRO A 33 -8.32 -5.55 -8.75
C PRO A 33 -6.99 -5.23 -8.04
N LEU A 34 -7.04 -4.91 -6.75
CA LEU A 34 -5.85 -4.62 -5.95
C LEU A 34 -4.97 -5.86 -5.83
N LEU A 35 -5.56 -7.01 -5.52
CA LEU A 35 -4.83 -8.27 -5.42
C LEU A 35 -4.19 -8.68 -6.75
N LYS A 36 -4.88 -8.45 -7.87
CA LYS A 36 -4.34 -8.68 -9.21
C LYS A 36 -3.14 -7.77 -9.50
N ALA A 37 -3.20 -6.49 -9.12
CA ALA A 37 -2.09 -5.57 -9.28
C ALA A 37 -0.88 -5.97 -8.42
N LEU A 38 -1.10 -6.32 -7.16
CA LEU A 38 -0.04 -6.76 -6.23
C LEU A 38 0.58 -8.12 -6.57
N ALA A 39 -0.10 -8.93 -7.38
CA ALA A 39 0.43 -10.19 -7.87
C ALA A 39 1.39 -10.02 -9.05
N ILE A 40 1.47 -8.82 -9.64
CA ILE A 40 2.44 -8.53 -10.70
C ILE A 40 3.84 -8.54 -10.06
N PRO A 41 4.77 -9.38 -10.54
CA PRO A 41 6.14 -9.36 -10.06
C PRO A 41 6.80 -8.01 -10.39
N SER A 42 7.58 -7.46 -9.45
CA SER A 42 8.48 -6.36 -9.78
C SER A 42 9.41 -6.76 -10.92
N GLU A 43 9.59 -5.85 -11.87
CA GLU A 43 10.60 -5.98 -12.89
C GLU A 43 11.99 -5.82 -12.26
N ARG A 44 13.00 -6.42 -12.89
CA ARG A 44 14.40 -6.29 -12.46
C ARG A 44 15.20 -5.71 -13.61
N GLY A 45 15.76 -4.52 -13.39
CA GLY A 45 16.90 -3.90 -14.08
C GLY A 45 16.95 -3.95 -15.62
N GLY A 46 17.21 -2.79 -16.22
CA GLY A 46 17.67 -2.67 -17.61
C GLY A 46 18.52 -1.42 -17.80
N GLU A 47 19.41 -1.41 -18.81
CA GLU A 47 20.10 -0.20 -19.26
C GLU A 47 19.08 0.73 -19.92
N MET A 48 18.51 1.68 -19.18
CA MET A 48 17.52 2.61 -19.72
C MET A 48 17.74 4.04 -19.22
N ASN A 49 17.30 5.00 -20.02
CA ASN A 49 17.18 6.40 -19.63
C ASN A 49 15.96 6.57 -18.71
N CYS A 50 16.08 6.14 -17.45
CA CYS A 50 15.05 6.34 -16.44
C CYS A 50 14.97 7.81 -16.03
N LEU A 51 13.77 8.27 -15.71
CA LEU A 51 13.59 9.57 -15.08
C LEU A 51 14.04 9.46 -13.62
N ASP A 52 14.75 10.47 -13.13
CA ASP A 52 15.17 10.52 -11.72
C ASP A 52 14.10 11.19 -10.87
N TYR A 53 13.22 10.38 -10.29
CA TYR A 53 12.25 10.83 -9.28
C TYR A 53 12.04 9.78 -8.19
N ALA A 54 11.70 10.26 -7.00
CA ALA A 54 11.42 9.41 -5.85
C ALA A 54 9.92 9.15 -5.70
N ASP A 55 9.53 7.88 -5.73
CA ASP A 55 8.20 7.47 -5.33
C ASP A 55 8.10 7.34 -3.80
N THR A 56 6.92 7.64 -3.26
CA THR A 56 6.62 7.42 -1.84
C THR A 56 5.38 6.53 -1.74
N PRO A 57 5.53 5.20 -1.64
CA PRO A 57 4.39 4.32 -1.48
C PRO A 57 3.70 4.59 -0.14
N LEU A 58 2.37 4.57 -0.14
CA LEU A 58 1.62 4.54 1.10
C LEU A 58 1.86 3.19 1.79
N GLU A 59 2.00 3.23 3.12
CA GLU A 59 1.93 2.00 3.91
C GLU A 59 0.54 1.38 3.73
N LEU A 60 0.53 0.15 3.24
CA LEU A 60 -0.68 -0.60 2.95
C LEU A 60 -0.57 -1.96 3.63
N TRP A 61 -1.60 -2.32 4.37
CA TRP A 61 -1.72 -3.58 5.08
C TRP A 61 -2.96 -4.33 4.60
N LEU A 62 -2.79 -5.62 4.30
CA LEU A 62 -3.91 -6.52 4.04
C LEU A 62 -4.13 -7.40 5.26
N ILE A 63 -5.39 -7.61 5.64
CA ILE A 63 -5.76 -8.36 6.84
C ILE A 63 -6.74 -9.48 6.45
N ASN A 64 -6.47 -10.70 6.89
CA ASN A 64 -7.37 -11.83 6.65
C ASN A 64 -8.38 -12.02 7.80
N ALA A 65 -9.31 -12.98 7.63
CA ALA A 65 -10.35 -13.28 8.61
C ALA A 65 -9.82 -13.78 9.97
N GLN A 66 -8.57 -14.23 10.03
CA GLN A 66 -7.89 -14.64 11.26
C GLN A 66 -7.20 -13.46 11.97
N GLY A 67 -7.28 -12.25 11.41
CA GLY A 67 -6.61 -11.06 11.94
C GLY A 67 -5.12 -10.99 11.63
N GLN A 68 -4.60 -11.84 10.76
CA GLN A 68 -3.20 -11.76 10.32
C GLN A 68 -3.05 -10.59 9.35
N ALA A 69 -2.14 -9.68 9.67
CA ALA A 69 -1.81 -8.54 8.83
C ALA A 69 -0.49 -8.77 8.09
N ILE A 70 -0.47 -8.43 6.80
CA ILE A 70 0.75 -8.41 5.98
C ILE A 70 0.96 -7.00 5.43
N ASN A 71 2.21 -6.51 5.52
CA ASN A 71 2.59 -5.29 4.86
C ASN A 71 2.78 -5.56 3.37
N VAL A 72 2.24 -4.68 2.53
CA VAL A 72 2.29 -4.83 1.09
C VAL A 72 3.61 -4.32 0.53
N THR A 73 4.29 -5.17 -0.22
CA THR A 73 5.35 -4.73 -1.13
C THR A 73 4.72 -4.27 -2.44
N TRP A 74 4.97 -3.02 -2.81
CA TRP A 74 4.48 -2.48 -4.07
C TRP A 74 5.31 -2.98 -5.25
N PRO A 75 4.69 -3.49 -6.32
CA PRO A 75 5.40 -3.83 -7.55
C PRO A 75 6.07 -2.61 -8.17
N THR A 76 7.28 -2.79 -8.66
CA THR A 76 8.08 -1.76 -9.31
C THR A 76 8.40 -2.13 -10.75
N ASP A 77 8.49 -1.13 -11.62
CA ASP A 77 9.01 -1.28 -12.97
C ASP A 77 10.54 -1.47 -12.97
N ASN A 78 11.11 -1.61 -14.16
CA ASN A 78 12.54 -1.82 -14.37
C ASN A 78 13.43 -0.60 -14.03
N CYS A 79 12.82 0.58 -13.82
CA CYS A 79 13.46 1.79 -13.31
C CYS A 79 13.31 1.93 -11.78
N GLU A 80 12.78 0.90 -11.10
CA GLU A 80 12.50 0.89 -9.67
C GLU A 80 11.36 1.85 -9.26
N HIS A 81 10.58 2.35 -10.22
CA HIS A 81 9.41 3.17 -9.94
C HIS A 81 8.18 2.32 -9.64
N LEU A 82 7.26 2.85 -8.83
CA LEU A 82 6.01 2.16 -8.51
C LEU A 82 5.16 1.95 -9.76
N MET A 83 4.70 0.72 -9.98
CA MET A 83 3.74 0.47 -11.05
C MET A 83 2.38 1.10 -10.72
N PRO A 84 1.76 1.84 -11.66
CA PRO A 84 0.55 2.63 -11.39
C PRO A 84 -0.68 1.77 -11.06
N ALA A 85 -0.70 0.51 -11.50
CA ALA A 85 -1.85 -0.38 -11.34
C ALA A 85 -2.29 -0.55 -9.87
N THR A 86 -1.33 -0.60 -8.94
CA THR A 86 -1.62 -0.73 -7.51
C THR A 86 -2.30 0.52 -6.96
N ALA A 87 -1.79 1.70 -7.32
CA ALA A 87 -2.37 2.98 -6.89
C ALA A 87 -3.79 3.15 -7.44
N THR A 88 -3.99 2.89 -8.73
CA THR A 88 -5.31 2.96 -9.37
C THR A 88 -6.32 2.00 -8.74
N ALA A 89 -5.91 0.77 -8.44
CA ALA A 89 -6.79 -0.19 -7.77
C ALA A 89 -7.12 0.23 -6.33
N LEU A 90 -6.16 0.84 -5.62
CA LEU A 90 -6.36 1.34 -4.26
C LEU A 90 -7.33 2.53 -4.22
N GLU A 91 -7.26 3.43 -5.20
CA GLU A 91 -8.16 4.59 -5.33
C GLU A 91 -9.62 4.20 -5.62
N ALA A 92 -9.85 3.02 -6.22
CA ALA A 92 -11.20 2.50 -6.47
C ALA A 92 -11.89 2.00 -5.19
N LEU A 93 -11.15 1.82 -4.09
CA LEU A 93 -11.72 1.41 -2.80
C LEU A 93 -12.27 2.61 -2.04
N SER A 94 -13.32 2.36 -1.25
CA SER A 94 -13.95 3.38 -0.42
C SER A 94 -13.42 3.32 1.01
N VAL A 95 -13.05 4.47 1.57
CA VAL A 95 -12.75 4.59 3.00
C VAL A 95 -14.04 4.34 3.77
N ARG A 96 -14.05 3.27 4.57
CA ARG A 96 -15.16 2.91 5.46
C ARG A 96 -15.02 3.58 6.83
N GLU A 97 -13.79 3.70 7.31
CA GLU A 97 -13.45 4.21 8.62
C GLU A 97 -12.08 4.86 8.58
N SER A 98 -11.91 5.95 9.33
CA SER A 98 -10.65 6.69 9.43
C SER A 98 -10.36 6.99 10.89
N LYS A 99 -9.12 6.77 11.32
CA LYS A 99 -8.65 7.09 12.67
C LYS A 99 -7.36 7.88 12.59
N LEU A 100 -7.33 9.04 13.26
CA LEU A 100 -6.10 9.81 13.41
C LEU A 100 -5.22 9.20 14.51
N ILE A 101 -3.96 8.97 14.17
CA ILE A 101 -2.91 8.50 15.05
C ILE A 101 -1.87 9.62 15.14
N THR A 102 -1.75 10.23 16.31
CA THR A 102 -0.70 11.22 16.56
C THR A 102 0.56 10.49 17.02
N ALA A 103 1.71 10.81 16.42
CA ALA A 103 2.99 10.34 16.93
C ALA A 103 3.17 10.89 18.35
N THR A 104 2.94 10.04 19.35
CA THR A 104 3.32 10.37 20.72
C THR A 104 4.82 10.16 20.76
N GLY A 105 5.57 11.28 20.81
CA GLY A 105 7.03 11.27 20.76
C GLY A 105 7.62 10.27 21.75
N GLY A 106 8.02 9.11 21.25
CA GLY A 106 8.83 8.14 21.97
C GLY A 106 10.25 8.67 21.97
N ALA A 107 10.56 9.58 22.88
CA ALA A 107 11.95 9.82 23.25
C ALA A 107 12.51 8.51 23.81
N SER A 108 13.44 7.90 23.08
CA SER A 108 14.39 6.92 23.62
C SER A 108 15.73 7.60 23.80
#